data_AF-A0A7C6A9G1-F1
#
_entry.id   AF-A0A7C6A9G1-F1
#
_cell.length_a   1.000
_cell.length_b   1.000
_cell.length_c   1.000
_cell.angle_alpha   90.00
_cell.angle_beta   90.00
_cell.angle_gamma   90.00
#
_symmetry.space_group_name_H-M   'P 1'
#
loop_
_entity.id
_entity.type
_entity.pdbx_description
1 polymer ?
#
loop_
_entity_poly.entity_id
_entity_poly.type
_entity_poly.pdbx_seq_one_letter_code
_entity_poly.pdbx_strand_id
1 'polypeptide(L)'
;MQRIRFFSLLFLLIAVTAFAQTGAKYLVITHDNFVDAIKPLVEWKTKKGVKAVCVPLSQIGNTSTQIKSYIQNAYNNWNPRPEYILLVGSPDLLPSYYFS
;
A
#
# COMPACT_ATOMS: atom_id res chain seq x y z
N MET A 1 25.97 -26.40 -24.62
CA MET A 1 25.93 -25.88 -23.22
C MET A 1 25.30 -24.48 -23.05
N GLN A 2 25.13 -23.65 -24.09
CA GLN A 2 24.55 -22.29 -23.96
C GLN A 2 23.01 -22.24 -23.83
N ARG A 3 22.30 -23.24 -24.37
CA ARG A 3 20.82 -23.30 -24.36
C ARG A 3 20.21 -23.53 -22.96
N ILE A 4 20.88 -24.31 -22.11
CA ILE A 4 20.41 -24.59 -20.73
C ILE A 4 20.59 -23.36 -19.83
N ARG A 5 21.68 -22.60 -20.01
CA ARG A 5 21.94 -21.35 -19.28
C ARG A 5 20.95 -20.24 -19.64
N PHE A 6 20.51 -20.16 -20.89
CA PHE A 6 19.50 -19.20 -21.33
C PHE A 6 18.11 -19.49 -20.74
N PHE A 7 17.67 -20.75 -20.74
CA PHE A 7 16.42 -21.14 -20.07
C PHE A 7 16.47 -20.96 -18.56
N SER A 8 17.62 -21.23 -17.92
CA SER A 8 17.83 -21.00 -16.49
C SER A 8 17.81 -19.51 -16.12
N LEU A 9 18.41 -18.64 -16.94
CA LEU A 9 18.36 -17.18 -16.77
C LEU A 9 16.95 -16.62 -17.00
N LEU A 10 16.22 -17.11 -18.00
CA LEU A 10 14.84 -16.72 -18.26
C LEU A 10 13.90 -17.17 -17.12
N PHE A 11 14.10 -18.37 -16.59
CA PHE A 11 13.33 -18.88 -15.45
C PHE A 11 13.64 -18.10 -14.16
N LEU A 12 14.90 -17.70 -13.94
CA LEU A 12 15.29 -16.84 -12.83
C LEU A 12 14.67 -15.43 -12.95
N LEU A 13 14.59 -14.88 -14.18
CA LEU A 13 13.96 -13.58 -14.43
C LEU A 13 12.44 -13.61 -14.19
N ILE A 14 11.77 -14.69 -14.61
CA ILE A 14 10.33 -14.91 -14.39
C ILE A 14 10.03 -15.20 -12.91
N ALA A 15 10.91 -15.91 -12.21
CA ALA A 15 10.75 -16.16 -10.77
C ALA A 15 10.91 -14.87 -9.95
N VAL A 16 11.91 -14.02 -10.25
CA VAL A 16 12.16 -12.77 -9.51
C VAL A 16 10.97 -11.79 -9.61
N THR A 17 10.24 -11.75 -10.73
CA THR A 17 9.04 -10.90 -10.86
C THR A 17 7.81 -11.47 -10.14
N ALA A 18 7.71 -12.79 -10.00
CA ALA A 18 6.58 -13.44 -9.34
C ALA A 18 6.57 -13.32 -7.80
N PHE A 19 7.72 -13.02 -7.16
CA PHE A 19 7.84 -12.94 -5.70
C PHE A 19 7.81 -11.52 -5.11
N ALA A 20 7.66 -10.48 -5.92
CA ALA A 20 7.48 -9.13 -5.41
C ALA A 20 6.04 -8.94 -4.91
N GLN A 21 5.79 -9.21 -3.62
CA GLN A 21 4.54 -8.86 -2.94
C GLN A 21 4.41 -7.34 -2.91
N THR A 22 3.78 -6.72 -3.92
CA THR A 22 3.67 -5.26 -4.04
C THR A 22 2.54 -4.66 -3.19
N GLY A 23 1.68 -5.48 -2.59
CA GLY A 23 0.52 -5.04 -1.83
C GLY A 23 0.66 -5.11 -0.30
N ALA A 24 -0.44 -4.79 0.39
CA ALA A 24 -0.61 -4.88 1.84
C ALA A 24 -2.08 -5.14 2.19
N LYS A 25 -2.35 -5.95 3.22
CA LYS A 25 -3.70 -6.23 3.72
C LYS A 25 -4.27 -5.07 4.55
N TYR A 26 -3.40 -4.27 5.15
CA TYR A 26 -3.77 -3.14 6.01
C TYR A 26 -3.18 -1.85 5.45
N LEU A 27 -4.00 -1.06 4.76
CA LEU A 27 -3.62 0.20 4.15
C LEU A 27 -3.92 1.35 5.11
N VAL A 28 -2.88 2.06 5.56
CA VAL A 28 -3.01 3.27 6.35
C VAL A 28 -2.78 4.48 5.44
N ILE A 29 -3.74 5.42 5.44
CA ILE A 29 -3.62 6.71 4.75
C ILE A 29 -3.65 7.79 5.82
N THR A 30 -2.66 8.68 5.80
CA THR A 30 -2.51 9.70 6.85
C THR A 30 -1.90 10.98 6.32
N HIS A 31 -2.13 12.09 7.04
CA HIS A 31 -1.38 13.31 6.82
C HIS A 31 0.09 13.12 7.23
N ASP A 32 1.02 13.71 6.49
CA ASP A 32 2.47 13.57 6.65
C ASP A 32 2.97 13.71 8.10
N ASN A 33 2.42 14.68 8.83
CA ASN A 33 2.72 14.94 10.25
C ASN A 33 2.51 13.75 11.20
N PHE A 34 1.74 12.73 10.82
CA PHE A 34 1.42 11.58 11.67
C PHE A 34 2.14 10.29 11.26
N VAL A 35 2.93 10.30 10.17
CA VAL A 35 3.61 9.09 9.67
C VAL A 35 4.49 8.45 10.76
N ASP A 36 5.29 9.24 11.46
CA ASP A 36 6.19 8.75 12.52
C ASP A 36 5.41 8.18 13.72
N ALA A 37 4.30 8.80 14.08
CA ALA A 37 3.43 8.30 15.16
C ALA A 37 2.73 6.99 14.78
N ILE A 38 2.45 6.77 13.49
CA ILE A 38 1.78 5.57 12.97
C ILE A 38 2.74 4.40 12.72
N LYS A 39 4.03 4.69 12.50
CA LYS A 39 5.04 3.68 12.18
C LYS A 39 5.04 2.46 13.14
N PRO A 40 4.99 2.61 14.48
CA PRO A 40 4.97 1.46 15.39
C PRO A 40 3.75 0.53 15.18
N LEU A 41 2.59 1.10 14.83
CA LEU A 41 1.39 0.32 14.55
C LEU A 41 1.54 -0.51 13.27
N VAL A 42 2.10 0.09 12.21
CA VAL A 42 2.35 -0.58 10.92
C VAL A 42 3.32 -1.75 11.09
N GLU A 43 4.41 -1.52 11.83
CA GLU A 43 5.40 -2.54 12.15
C GLU A 43 4.78 -3.67 12.98
N TRP A 44 3.99 -3.33 14.00
CA TRP A 44 3.32 -4.32 14.83
C TRP A 44 2.31 -5.18 14.06
N LYS A 45 1.46 -4.56 13.23
CA LYS A 45 0.51 -5.29 12.38
C LYS A 45 1.23 -6.26 11.45
N THR A 46 2.31 -5.79 10.82
CA THR A 46 3.15 -6.62 9.94
C THR A 46 3.78 -7.78 10.70
N LYS A 47 4.32 -7.54 11.90
CA LYS A 47 4.89 -8.58 12.77
C LYS A 47 3.86 -9.64 13.18
N LYS A 48 2.59 -9.26 13.33
CA LYS A 48 1.48 -10.18 13.62
C LYS A 48 0.91 -10.91 12.39
N GLY A 49 1.58 -10.82 11.24
CA GLY A 49 1.16 -11.51 10.00
C GLY A 49 0.16 -10.74 9.15
N VAL A 50 -0.17 -9.50 9.51
CA VAL A 50 -1.01 -8.61 8.69
C VAL A 50 -0.11 -7.56 8.05
N LYS A 51 0.40 -7.85 6.84
CA LYS A 51 1.26 -6.91 6.11
C LYS A 51 0.55 -5.55 5.98
N ALA A 52 1.14 -4.52 6.59
CA ALA A 52 0.60 -3.18 6.65
C ALA A 52 1.52 -2.20 5.91
N VAL A 53 0.94 -1.14 5.37
CA VAL A 53 1.68 -0.03 4.74
C VAL A 53 1.05 1.29 5.16
N CYS A 54 1.88 2.31 5.35
CA CYS A 54 1.44 3.69 5.57
C CYS A 54 1.79 4.54 4.36
N VAL A 55 0.81 5.29 3.88
CA VAL A 55 0.91 6.14 2.69
C VAL A 55 0.50 7.57 3.09
N PRO A 56 1.41 8.54 3.03
CA PRO A 56 1.10 9.93 3.32
C PRO A 56 0.31 10.60 2.19
N LEU A 57 -0.48 11.63 2.53
CA LEU A 57 -1.24 12.41 1.54
C LEU A 57 -0.34 13.09 0.50
N SER A 58 0.87 13.51 0.86
CA SER A 58 1.85 14.06 -0.09
C SER A 58 2.15 13.14 -1.29
N GLN A 59 1.96 11.83 -1.14
CA GLN A 59 2.19 10.85 -2.21
C GLN A 59 0.98 10.61 -3.12
N ILE A 60 -0.24 10.81 -2.62
CA ILE A 60 -1.47 10.37 -3.31
C ILE A 60 -2.44 11.51 -3.63
N GLY A 61 -2.21 12.70 -3.07
CA GLY A 61 -3.10 13.84 -3.15
C GLY A 61 -3.98 13.99 -1.91
N ASN A 62 -4.55 15.18 -1.75
CA ASN A 62 -5.27 15.63 -0.55
C ASN A 62 -6.73 15.99 -0.82
N THR A 63 -7.35 15.40 -1.85
CA THR A 63 -8.79 15.52 -2.11
C THR A 63 -9.49 14.17 -1.90
N SER A 64 -10.77 14.19 -1.53
CA SER A 64 -11.57 12.97 -1.32
C SER A 64 -11.59 12.08 -2.56
N THR A 65 -11.66 12.68 -3.75
CA THR A 65 -11.62 11.97 -5.05
C THR A 65 -10.28 11.28 -5.29
N GLN A 66 -9.16 11.93 -4.98
CA GLN A 66 -7.82 11.34 -5.14
C GLN A 66 -7.61 10.17 -4.17
N ILE A 67 -7.98 10.36 -2.90
CA ILE A 67 -7.89 9.32 -1.86
C ILE A 67 -8.74 8.11 -2.24
N LYS A 68 -9.99 8.32 -2.68
CA LYS A 68 -10.88 7.25 -3.16
C LYS A 68 -10.29 6.51 -4.36
N SER A 69 -9.76 7.26 -5.34
CA SER A 69 -9.13 6.68 -6.54
C SER A 69 -7.91 5.82 -6.18
N TYR A 70 -7.09 6.27 -5.23
CA TYR A 70 -5.95 5.52 -4.74
C TYR A 70 -6.36 4.23 -4.05
N ILE A 71 -7.33 4.28 -3.13
CA ILE A 71 -7.88 3.10 -2.47
C ILE A 71 -8.43 2.10 -3.49
N GLN A 72 -9.17 2.58 -4.49
CA GLN A 72 -9.75 1.72 -5.52
C GLN A 72 -8.67 1.04 -6.37
N ASN A 73 -7.60 1.79 -6.72
CA ASN A 73 -6.46 1.23 -7.44
C ASN A 73 -5.75 0.15 -6.61
N ALA A 74 -5.50 0.42 -5.33
CA ALA A 74 -4.91 -0.55 -4.41
C ALA A 74 -5.76 -1.82 -4.28
N TYR A 75 -7.07 -1.67 -4.11
CA TYR A 75 -8.00 -2.81 -4.04
C TYR A 75 -8.01 -3.66 -5.32
N ASN A 76 -7.97 -3.01 -6.49
CA ASN A 76 -8.06 -3.71 -7.77
C ASN A 76 -6.74 -4.38 -8.19
N ASN A 77 -5.59 -3.80 -7.85
CA ASN A 77 -4.31 -4.16 -8.48
C ASN A 77 -3.24 -4.68 -7.51
N TRP A 78 -3.36 -4.45 -6.20
CA TRP A 78 -2.34 -4.91 -5.26
C TRP A 78 -2.45 -6.40 -4.96
N ASN A 79 -1.30 -7.04 -4.73
CA ASN A 79 -1.23 -8.40 -4.20
C ASN A 79 -0.32 -8.44 -2.95
N PRO A 80 -0.88 -8.60 -1.74
CA PRO A 80 -2.29 -8.80 -1.44
C PRO A 80 -3.06 -7.46 -1.56
N ARG A 81 -4.34 -7.55 -1.96
CA ARG A 81 -5.23 -6.39 -1.91
C ARG A 81 -5.51 -5.98 -0.46
N PRO A 82 -5.77 -4.69 -0.19
CA PRO A 82 -6.25 -4.25 1.12
C PRO A 82 -7.54 -4.95 1.54
N GLU A 83 -7.58 -5.44 2.77
CA GLU A 83 -8.78 -5.92 3.47
C GLU A 83 -9.27 -4.88 4.49
N TYR A 84 -8.35 -4.03 4.98
CA TYR A 84 -8.62 -2.98 5.95
C TYR A 84 -8.00 -1.67 5.49
N ILE A 85 -8.73 -0.58 5.76
CA ILE A 85 -8.28 0.79 5.52
C ILE A 85 -8.35 1.53 6.85
N LEU A 86 -7.27 2.19 7.22
CA LEU A 86 -7.21 3.12 8.35
C LEU A 86 -6.94 4.52 7.82
N LEU A 87 -7.86 5.45 8.06
CA LEU A 87 -7.69 6.87 7.77
C LEU A 87 -7.30 7.57 9.07
N VAL A 88 -6.14 8.22 9.10
CA VAL A 88 -5.60 8.87 10.31
C VAL A 88 -5.47 10.38 10.11
N GLY A 89 -6.33 11.14 10.78
CA GLY A 89 -6.33 12.60 10.74
C GLY A 89 -7.64 13.20 11.24
N SER A 90 -7.70 14.54 11.19
CA SER A 90 -8.88 15.37 11.46
C SER A 90 -9.54 15.78 10.13
N PRO A 91 -10.82 16.15 10.08
CA PRO A 91 -11.43 16.64 8.84
C PRO A 91 -10.74 17.85 8.20
N ASP A 92 -9.97 18.64 8.97
CA ASP A 92 -9.14 19.74 8.45
C ASP A 92 -7.90 19.27 7.68
N LEU A 93 -7.43 18.05 7.96
CA LEU A 93 -6.19 17.48 7.42
C LEU A 93 -6.45 16.30 6.48
N LEU A 94 -7.59 15.61 6.64
CA LEU A 94 -8.08 14.54 5.79
C LEU A 94 -9.48 14.89 5.31
N PRO A 95 -9.67 15.23 4.03
CA PRO A 95 -10.96 15.64 3.51
C PRO A 95 -11.96 14.48 3.52
N SER A 96 -13.19 14.77 3.95
CA SER A 96 -14.34 13.89 3.84
C SER A 96 -15.47 14.56 3.08
N TYR A 97 -16.43 13.76 2.58
CA TYR A 97 -17.68 14.33 2.09
C TYR A 97 -18.48 14.88 3.27
N TYR A 98 -18.89 16.14 3.19
CA TYR A 98 -19.87 16.74 4.08
C TYR A 98 -21.21 16.76 3.36
N PHE A 99 -22.23 16.16 3.97
CA PHE A 99 -23.61 16.39 3.57
C PHE A 99 -24.11 17.54 4.44
N SER A 100 -24.35 18.69 3.79
CA SER A 100 -25.03 19.85 4.39
C SER A 100 -26.53 19.66 4.35
#